data_AF-A0A075SRM8-F1
#
_entry.id   AF-A0A075SRM8-F1
#
_cell.length_a   1.000
_cell.length_b   1.000
_cell.length_c   1.000
_cell.angle_alpha   90.00
_cell.angle_beta   90.00
_cell.angle_gamma   90.00
#
_symmetry.space_group_name_H-M   'P 1'
#
loop_
_entity.id
_entity.type
_entity.pdbx_description
1 polymer ?
#
loop_
_entity_poly.entity_id
_entity_poly.type
_entity_poly.pdbx_seq_one_letter_code
_entity_poly.pdbx_strand_id
1 'polypeptide(L)'
;MLTEEQLQDIFELADLMSNGDRELFLQLREVVFASDPHEILNFMERILDSESFDDFLDRVGESEKENLWLILIKLLEHLNYICVRDYKDNLEDFIYFFDCLQQVRNAGISLKLDSGGLSPIASISEWARVIDNKYLDENFCLGAVDMDTDSYYLFFSKQATFIRLQELAGNLGYRIDYAKNM
;
A
#
# COMPACT_ATOMS: atom_id res chain seq x y z
N MET A 1 17.82 3.78 15.60
CA MET A 1 17.00 3.32 16.72
C MET A 1 15.62 3.91 16.54
N LEU A 2 14.65 3.03 16.33
CA LEU A 2 13.24 3.39 16.22
C LEU A 2 12.73 3.99 17.54
N THR A 3 11.97 5.08 17.46
CA THR A 3 11.33 5.70 18.64
C THR A 3 9.95 5.09 18.90
N GLU A 4 9.44 5.22 20.14
CA GLU A 4 8.09 4.78 20.49
C GLU A 4 7.01 5.49 19.65
N GLU A 5 7.18 6.78 19.37
CA GLU A 5 6.28 7.57 18.52
C GLU A 5 6.25 7.04 17.08
N GLN A 6 7.42 6.77 16.49
CA GLN A 6 7.50 6.17 15.15
C GLN A 6 6.88 4.78 15.11
N LEU A 7 7.05 3.97 16.15
CA LEU A 7 6.42 2.66 16.22
C LEU A 7 4.90 2.77 16.33
N GLN A 8 4.40 3.73 17.11
CA GLN A 8 2.96 4.01 17.20
C GLN A 8 2.40 4.45 15.85
N ASP A 9 3.08 5.34 15.13
CA ASP A 9 2.68 5.80 13.80
C ASP A 9 2.62 4.63 12.80
N ILE A 10 3.57 3.69 12.84
CA ILE A 10 3.56 2.47 12.01
C ILE A 10 2.33 1.59 12.31
N PHE A 11 1.99 1.38 13.58
CA PHE A 11 0.79 0.60 13.93
C PHE A 11 -0.52 1.32 13.57
N GLU A 12 -0.56 2.65 13.68
CA GLU A 12 -1.73 3.43 13.25
C GLU A 12 -1.90 3.39 11.73
N LEU A 13 -0.81 3.47 10.96
CA LEU A 13 -0.83 3.28 9.51
C LEU A 13 -1.37 1.89 9.14
N ALA A 14 -0.88 0.84 9.80
CA ALA A 14 -1.38 -0.52 9.63
C ALA A 14 -2.89 -0.62 9.87
N ASP A 15 -3.38 -0.07 10.99
CA ASP A 15 -4.81 -0.10 11.35
C ASP A 15 -5.67 0.63 10.31
N LEU A 16 -5.27 1.85 9.92
CA LEU A 16 -6.01 2.69 8.98
C LEU A 16 -6.01 2.13 7.55
N MET A 17 -4.88 1.63 7.05
CA MET A 17 -4.80 1.09 5.68
C MET A 17 -5.53 -0.24 5.54
N SER A 18 -5.56 -1.03 6.62
CA SER A 18 -6.20 -2.35 6.65
C SER A 18 -7.64 -2.34 7.16
N ASN A 19 -8.17 -1.17 7.56
CA ASN A 19 -9.47 -1.05 8.20
C ASN A 19 -9.61 -1.97 9.45
N GLY A 20 -8.55 -2.00 10.27
CA GLY A 20 -8.49 -2.76 11.52
C GLY A 20 -8.34 -4.27 11.32
N ASP A 21 -7.65 -4.71 10.26
CA ASP A 21 -7.42 -6.12 10.00
C ASP A 21 -6.57 -6.75 11.11
N ARG A 22 -7.17 -7.71 11.82
CA ARG A 22 -6.51 -8.41 12.92
C ARG A 22 -5.35 -9.28 12.46
N GLU A 23 -5.43 -9.89 11.27
CA GLU A 23 -4.34 -10.71 10.73
C GLU A 23 -3.11 -9.84 10.45
N LEU A 24 -3.30 -8.70 9.77
CA LEU A 24 -2.21 -7.76 9.52
C LEU A 24 -1.59 -7.27 10.84
N PHE A 25 -2.41 -6.89 11.82
CA PHE A 25 -1.93 -6.45 13.12
C PHE A 25 -1.07 -7.53 13.82
N LEU A 26 -1.53 -8.78 13.80
CA LEU A 26 -0.80 -9.89 14.42
C LEU A 26 0.54 -10.16 13.72
N GLN A 27 0.55 -10.18 12.38
CA GLN A 27 1.77 -10.38 11.59
C GLN A 27 2.77 -9.26 11.81
N LEU A 28 2.34 -8.00 11.78
CA LEU A 28 3.21 -6.85 12.06
C LEU A 28 3.79 -6.92 13.48
N ARG A 29 2.96 -7.27 14.47
CA ARG A 29 3.39 -7.43 15.85
C ARG A 29 4.42 -8.55 16.01
N GLU A 30 4.22 -9.69 15.36
CA GLU A 30 5.19 -10.79 15.37
C GLU A 30 6.56 -10.33 14.85
N VAL A 31 6.58 -9.55 13.76
CA VAL A 31 7.82 -9.01 13.21
C VAL A 31 8.47 -7.99 14.15
N VAL A 32 7.71 -7.05 14.71
CA VAL A 32 8.23 -6.01 15.62
C VAL A 32 8.87 -6.60 16.89
N PHE A 33 8.30 -7.70 17.42
CA PHE A 33 8.79 -8.32 18.66
C PHE A 33 9.64 -9.58 18.43
N ALA A 34 9.98 -9.88 17.17
CA ALA A 34 10.89 -10.98 16.85
C ALA A 34 12.25 -10.72 17.50
N SER A 35 12.77 -11.73 18.20
CA SER A 35 14.10 -11.65 18.84
C SER A 35 15.22 -12.11 17.91
N ASP A 36 14.88 -12.83 16.83
CA ASP A 36 15.80 -13.34 15.83
C ASP A 36 15.43 -12.77 14.44
N PRO A 37 16.32 -12.00 13.78
CA PRO A 37 16.11 -11.51 12.42
C PRO A 37 15.80 -12.61 11.40
N HIS A 38 16.29 -13.84 11.61
CA HIS A 38 15.97 -14.96 10.72
C HIS A 38 14.49 -15.35 10.76
N GLU A 39 13.80 -15.15 11.88
CA GLU A 39 12.34 -15.38 11.96
C GLU A 39 11.59 -14.41 11.04
N ILE A 40 12.02 -13.15 10.99
CA ILE A 40 11.46 -12.14 10.09
C ILE A 40 11.69 -12.53 8.64
N LEU A 41 12.93 -12.89 8.27
CA LEU A 41 13.26 -13.27 6.90
C LEU A 41 12.49 -14.51 6.44
N ASN A 42 12.43 -15.56 7.27
CA ASN A 42 11.65 -16.77 6.97
C ASN A 42 10.15 -16.49 6.84
N PHE A 43 9.63 -15.55 7.62
CA PHE A 43 8.24 -15.11 7.49
C PHE A 43 8.01 -14.39 6.17
N MET A 44 8.89 -13.47 5.79
CA MET A 44 8.81 -12.73 4.53
C MET A 44 8.93 -13.66 3.31
N GLU A 45 9.86 -14.62 3.33
CA GLU A 45 10.04 -15.63 2.27
C GLU A 45 8.77 -16.48 2.05
N ARG A 46 7.98 -16.70 3.10
CA ARG A 46 6.74 -17.48 3.00
C ARG A 46 5.57 -16.73 2.37
N ILE A 47 5.55 -15.39 2.48
CA ILE A 47 4.42 -14.58 2.03
C ILE A 47 4.69 -13.90 0.68
N LEU A 48 5.96 -13.76 0.30
CA LEU A 48 6.41 -13.20 -0.96
C LEU A 48 6.72 -14.33 -1.96
N ASP A 49 6.54 -14.04 -3.25
CA ASP A 49 7.13 -14.88 -4.29
C ASP A 49 8.66 -14.67 -4.35
N SER A 50 9.36 -15.52 -5.10
CA SER A 50 10.83 -15.52 -5.17
C SER A 50 11.41 -14.19 -5.64
N GLU A 51 10.81 -13.56 -6.64
CA GLU A 51 11.30 -12.29 -7.20
C GLU A 51 11.06 -11.15 -6.22
N SER A 52 9.87 -11.10 -5.62
CA SER A 52 9.52 -10.14 -4.58
C SER A 52 10.37 -10.29 -3.31
N PHE A 53 10.79 -11.51 -2.96
CA PHE A 53 11.65 -11.76 -1.81
C PHE A 53 13.10 -11.34 -2.08
N ASP A 54 13.61 -11.58 -3.29
CA ASP A 54 14.94 -11.11 -3.71
C ASP A 54 14.99 -9.56 -3.67
N ASP A 55 13.99 -8.85 -4.22
CA ASP A 55 13.88 -7.38 -4.13
C ASP A 55 13.80 -6.90 -2.67
N PHE A 56 13.05 -7.62 -1.84
CA PHE A 56 12.97 -7.31 -0.41
C PHE A 56 14.34 -7.41 0.26
N LEU A 57 15.12 -8.45 0.00
CA LEU A 57 16.47 -8.63 0.56
C LEU A 57 17.44 -7.53 0.12
N ASP A 58 17.37 -7.11 -1.14
CA ASP A 58 18.21 -6.02 -1.68
C ASP A 58 17.93 -4.67 -1.03
N ARG A 59 16.72 -4.49 -0.48
CA ARG A 59 16.26 -3.24 0.15
C ARG A 59 16.37 -3.22 1.68
N VAL A 60 16.45 -4.38 2.32
CA VAL A 60 16.65 -4.45 3.77
C VAL A 60 18.04 -3.92 4.11
N GLY A 61 18.09 -2.96 5.03
CA GLY A 61 19.31 -2.28 5.45
C GLY A 61 19.52 -2.27 6.96
N GLU A 62 20.35 -1.35 7.43
CA GLU A 62 20.65 -1.18 8.88
C GLU A 62 19.57 -0.38 9.64
N SER A 63 18.70 0.32 8.92
CA SER A 63 17.69 1.21 9.50
C SER A 63 16.43 0.43 9.89
N GLU A 64 16.23 0.22 11.20
CA GLU A 64 15.03 -0.46 11.75
C GLU A 64 13.72 0.17 11.23
N LYS A 65 13.68 1.50 11.14
CA LYS A 65 12.51 2.24 10.64
C LYS A 65 12.22 1.93 9.17
N GLU A 66 13.25 1.95 8.33
CA GLU A 66 13.09 1.63 6.90
C GLU A 66 12.71 0.17 6.68
N ASN A 67 13.31 -0.74 7.43
CA ASN A 67 12.96 -2.15 7.38
C ASN A 67 11.49 -2.37 7.78
N LEU A 68 11.03 -1.76 8.89
CA LEU A 68 9.64 -1.88 9.32
C LEU A 68 8.65 -1.24 8.35
N TRP A 69 9.00 -0.10 7.76
CA TRP A 69 8.20 0.51 6.69
C TRP A 69 8.05 -0.45 5.50
N LEU A 70 9.17 -1.01 5.01
CA LEU A 70 9.18 -1.97 3.91
C LEU A 70 8.34 -3.20 4.24
N ILE A 71 8.49 -3.76 5.45
CA ILE A 71 7.72 -4.91 5.94
C ILE A 71 6.22 -4.57 5.95
N LEU A 72 5.82 -3.42 6.51
CA LEU A 72 4.41 -3.00 6.53
C LEU A 72 3.81 -2.96 5.12
N ILE A 73 4.52 -2.36 4.16
CA ILE A 73 4.06 -2.27 2.77
C ILE A 73 3.92 -3.66 2.14
N LYS A 74 4.86 -4.58 2.40
CA LYS A 74 4.77 -5.96 1.92
C LYS A 74 3.64 -6.77 2.57
N LEU A 75 3.35 -6.53 3.85
CA LEU A 75 2.18 -7.10 4.53
C LEU A 75 0.86 -6.61 3.92
N LEU A 76 0.77 -5.30 3.66
CA LEU A 76 -0.40 -4.69 3.02
C LEU A 76 -0.60 -5.20 1.58
N GLU A 77 0.49 -5.37 0.82
CA GLU A 77 0.48 -5.97 -0.52
C GLU A 77 -0.02 -7.43 -0.46
N HIS A 78 0.57 -8.25 0.42
CA HIS A 78 0.20 -9.66 0.58
C HIS A 78 -1.30 -9.86 0.88
N LEU A 79 -1.88 -8.96 1.68
CA LEU A 79 -3.28 -9.02 2.09
C LEU A 79 -4.25 -8.25 1.16
N ASN A 80 -3.75 -7.72 0.03
CA ASN A 80 -4.51 -6.93 -0.97
C ASN A 80 -5.09 -5.61 -0.42
N TYR A 81 -4.40 -4.94 0.51
CA TYR A 81 -4.70 -3.56 0.89
C TYR A 81 -3.93 -2.54 0.06
N ILE A 82 -2.81 -2.98 -0.53
CA ILE A 82 -2.04 -2.27 -1.55
C ILE A 82 -1.94 -3.16 -2.79
N CYS A 83 -1.90 -2.56 -3.98
CA CYS A 83 -1.45 -3.25 -5.18
C CYS A 83 -0.27 -2.49 -5.83
N VAL A 84 0.72 -3.24 -6.31
CA VAL A 84 1.94 -2.68 -6.90
C VAL A 84 1.86 -2.80 -8.42
N ARG A 85 1.96 -1.65 -9.12
CA ARG A 85 1.89 -1.58 -10.59
C ARG A 85 3.09 -0.85 -11.16
N ASP A 86 3.70 -1.40 -12.21
CA ASP A 86 4.74 -0.72 -12.98
C ASP A 86 4.19 0.57 -13.62
N TYR A 87 5.00 1.63 -13.74
CA TYR A 87 4.55 2.88 -14.40
C TYR A 87 4.05 2.70 -15.85
N LYS A 88 4.43 1.63 -16.55
CA LYS A 88 3.98 1.23 -17.89
C LYS A 88 2.90 0.15 -17.88
N ASP A 89 2.08 0.12 -16.85
CA ASP A 89 0.99 -0.83 -16.76
C ASP A 89 -0.02 -0.74 -17.92
N ASN A 90 -0.74 -1.83 -18.16
CA ASN A 90 -1.88 -1.86 -19.05
C ASN A 90 -3.20 -1.78 -18.26
N LEU A 91 -4.25 -1.26 -18.91
CA LEU A 91 -5.52 -1.00 -18.23
C LEU A 91 -6.21 -2.26 -17.71
N GLU A 92 -6.05 -3.40 -18.39
CA GLU A 92 -6.72 -4.65 -17.99
C GLU A 92 -6.16 -5.15 -16.66
N ASP A 93 -4.84 -5.18 -16.53
CA ASP A 93 -4.19 -5.56 -15.28
C ASP A 93 -4.46 -4.53 -14.17
N PHE A 94 -4.36 -3.23 -14.47
CA PHE A 94 -4.70 -2.17 -13.52
C PHE A 94 -6.10 -2.37 -12.91
N ILE A 95 -7.11 -2.59 -13.75
CA ILE A 95 -8.49 -2.84 -13.30
C ILE A 95 -8.57 -4.13 -12.46
N TYR A 96 -7.91 -5.20 -12.91
CA TYR A 96 -7.91 -6.46 -12.19
C TYR A 96 -7.36 -6.30 -10.76
N PHE A 97 -6.22 -5.64 -10.60
CA PHE A 97 -5.60 -5.45 -9.29
C PHE A 97 -6.34 -4.42 -8.43
N PHE A 98 -6.89 -3.35 -9.02
CA PHE A 98 -7.74 -2.40 -8.31
C PHE A 98 -8.98 -3.09 -7.72
N ASP A 99 -9.68 -3.91 -8.52
CA ASP A 99 -10.86 -4.67 -8.07
C ASP A 99 -10.51 -5.79 -7.06
N CYS A 100 -9.22 -6.12 -6.92
CA CYS A 100 -8.74 -7.03 -5.90
C CYS A 100 -8.54 -6.38 -4.54
N LEU A 101 -8.44 -5.04 -4.46
CA LEU A 101 -8.23 -4.34 -3.22
C LEU A 101 -9.38 -4.59 -2.23
N GLN A 102 -9.04 -4.90 -0.98
CA GLN A 102 -10.01 -5.18 0.08
C GLN A 102 -10.97 -4.00 0.28
N GLN A 103 -10.44 -2.76 0.26
CA GLN A 103 -11.23 -1.56 0.45
C GLN A 103 -12.24 -1.34 -0.70
N VAL A 104 -11.86 -1.71 -1.92
CA VAL A 104 -12.71 -1.64 -3.12
C VAL A 104 -13.83 -2.69 -3.04
N ARG A 105 -13.49 -3.94 -2.70
CA ARG A 105 -14.45 -5.04 -2.53
C ARG A 105 -15.45 -4.76 -1.41
N ASN A 106 -14.98 -4.28 -0.26
CA ASN A 106 -15.81 -3.95 0.89
C ASN A 106 -16.77 -2.79 0.59
N ALA A 107 -16.38 -1.86 -0.28
CA ALA A 107 -17.24 -0.78 -0.76
C ALA A 107 -18.23 -1.22 -1.87
N GLY A 108 -18.13 -2.45 -2.38
CA GLY A 108 -18.96 -2.95 -3.48
C GLY A 108 -18.65 -2.30 -4.83
N ILE A 109 -17.43 -1.78 -4.99
CA ILE A 109 -16.97 -1.10 -6.20
C ILE A 109 -16.35 -2.12 -7.17
N SER A 110 -16.53 -1.91 -8.48
CA SER A 110 -15.81 -2.66 -9.51
C SER A 110 -15.62 -1.82 -10.77
N LEU A 111 -14.37 -1.53 -11.12
CA LEU A 111 -14.01 -0.89 -12.38
C LEU A 111 -14.22 -1.84 -13.57
N LYS A 112 -14.19 -3.15 -13.37
CA LYS A 112 -14.55 -4.10 -14.44
C LYS A 112 -15.99 -3.92 -14.92
N LEU A 113 -16.91 -3.55 -14.02
CA LEU A 113 -18.31 -3.27 -14.35
C LEU A 113 -18.55 -1.82 -14.74
N ASP A 114 -17.68 -0.90 -14.30
CA ASP A 114 -17.77 0.53 -14.61
C ASP A 114 -16.39 1.14 -14.98
N SER A 115 -15.89 0.76 -16.15
CA SER A 115 -14.62 1.26 -16.70
C SER A 115 -14.77 2.59 -17.45
N GLY A 116 -15.96 3.20 -17.42
CA GLY A 116 -16.24 4.44 -18.15
C GLY A 116 -15.24 5.55 -17.81
N GLY A 117 -14.63 6.13 -18.84
CA GLY A 117 -13.62 7.18 -18.73
C GLY A 117 -12.17 6.69 -18.69
N LEU A 118 -11.91 5.39 -18.51
CA LEU A 118 -10.57 4.83 -18.50
C LEU A 118 -10.12 4.50 -19.93
N SER A 119 -9.00 5.09 -20.36
CA SER A 119 -8.44 4.90 -21.70
C SER A 119 -7.27 3.91 -21.67
N PRO A 120 -7.23 2.86 -22.51
CA PRO A 120 -6.13 1.89 -22.51
C PRO A 120 -4.73 2.45 -22.80
N ILE A 121 -4.64 3.65 -23.40
CA ILE A 121 -3.36 4.31 -23.74
C ILE A 121 -2.95 5.38 -22.72
N ALA A 122 -3.77 5.61 -21.69
CA ALA A 122 -3.47 6.58 -20.66
C ALA A 122 -2.57 5.96 -19.57
N SER A 123 -1.92 6.82 -18.80
CA SER A 123 -1.07 6.45 -17.67
C SER A 123 -1.87 6.14 -16.40
N ILE A 124 -1.21 5.51 -15.41
CA ILE A 124 -1.79 5.28 -14.08
C ILE A 124 -2.26 6.60 -13.44
N SER A 125 -1.48 7.68 -13.52
CA SER A 125 -1.86 8.98 -12.94
C SER A 125 -3.13 9.55 -13.60
N GLU A 126 -3.34 9.30 -14.89
CA GLU A 126 -4.56 9.69 -15.60
C GLU A 126 -5.76 8.82 -15.20
N TRP A 127 -5.59 7.50 -15.07
CA TRP A 127 -6.63 6.61 -14.53
C TRP A 127 -7.02 6.99 -13.10
N ALA A 128 -6.03 7.28 -12.26
CA ALA A 128 -6.24 7.74 -10.89
C ALA A 128 -7.10 9.01 -10.83
N ARG A 129 -6.87 9.96 -11.75
CA ARG A 129 -7.69 11.18 -11.86
C ARG A 129 -9.14 10.87 -12.22
N VAL A 130 -9.38 9.91 -13.11
CA VAL A 130 -10.74 9.47 -13.48
C VAL A 130 -11.43 8.81 -12.28
N ILE A 131 -10.73 7.94 -11.55
CA ILE A 131 -11.23 7.24 -10.37
C ILE A 131 -11.58 8.21 -9.24
N ASP A 132 -10.68 9.16 -8.94
CA ASP A 132 -10.92 10.19 -7.92
C ASP A 132 -12.17 11.01 -8.23
N ASN A 133 -12.37 11.40 -9.49
CA ASN A 133 -13.56 12.15 -9.90
C ASN A 133 -14.82 11.28 -9.81
N LYS A 134 -14.71 9.98 -10.14
CA LYS A 134 -15.84 9.04 -10.12
C LYS A 134 -16.36 8.80 -8.71
N TYR A 135 -15.48 8.75 -7.71
CA TYR A 135 -15.86 8.45 -6.31
C TYR A 135 -15.74 9.66 -5.36
N LEU A 136 -15.76 10.87 -5.92
CA LEU A 136 -15.62 12.10 -5.17
C LEU A 136 -16.80 12.30 -4.19
N ASP A 137 -18.03 12.04 -4.64
CA ASP A 137 -19.25 12.24 -3.85
C ASP A 137 -19.33 11.25 -2.67
N GLU A 138 -18.75 10.06 -2.82
CA GLU A 138 -18.60 9.06 -1.76
C GLU A 138 -17.40 9.35 -0.84
N ASN A 139 -16.66 10.44 -1.07
CA ASN A 139 -15.45 10.84 -0.35
C ASN A 139 -14.36 9.76 -0.37
N PHE A 140 -14.20 9.06 -1.49
CA PHE A 140 -13.04 8.18 -1.70
C PHE A 140 -11.97 8.88 -2.54
N CYS A 141 -10.77 8.32 -2.50
CA CYS A 141 -9.66 8.66 -3.38
C CYS A 141 -8.70 7.48 -3.56
N LEU A 142 -7.96 7.49 -4.66
CA LEU A 142 -6.85 6.58 -4.92
C LEU A 142 -5.54 7.24 -4.46
N GLY A 143 -4.98 6.70 -3.38
CA GLY A 143 -3.68 7.07 -2.85
C GLY A 143 -2.56 6.20 -3.42
N ALA A 144 -1.33 6.71 -3.30
CA ALA A 144 -0.11 5.97 -3.59
C ALA A 144 0.90 6.19 -2.47
N VAL A 145 1.65 5.14 -2.17
CA VAL A 145 2.83 5.20 -1.30
C VAL A 145 4.07 5.37 -2.17
N ASP A 146 4.88 6.38 -1.88
CA ASP A 146 6.17 6.59 -2.53
C ASP A 146 7.22 5.67 -1.89
N MET A 147 7.72 4.72 -2.67
CA MET A 147 8.71 3.73 -2.23
C MET A 147 10.07 3.93 -2.88
N ASP A 148 10.30 5.08 -3.54
CA ASP A 148 11.51 5.38 -4.31
C ASP A 148 11.80 4.32 -5.38
N THR A 149 10.76 3.91 -6.11
CA THR A 149 10.85 2.97 -7.23
C THR A 149 10.05 3.48 -8.43
N ASP A 150 10.23 2.84 -9.60
CA ASP A 150 9.45 3.13 -10.81
C ASP A 150 8.01 2.55 -10.77
N SER A 151 7.55 2.08 -9.60
CA SER A 151 6.25 1.43 -9.42
C SER A 151 5.32 2.22 -8.50
N TYR A 152 4.03 2.13 -8.77
CA TYR A 152 2.95 2.68 -7.96
C TYR A 152 2.50 1.68 -6.91
N TYR A 153 2.50 2.08 -5.64
CA TYR A 153 1.95 1.30 -4.52
C TYR A 153 0.58 1.87 -4.16
N LEU A 154 -0.44 1.40 -4.86
CA LEU A 154 -1.78 1.98 -4.88
C LEU A 154 -2.65 1.44 -3.75
N PHE A 155 -3.44 2.31 -3.13
CA PHE A 155 -4.49 1.93 -2.18
C PHE A 155 -5.71 2.84 -2.31
N PHE A 156 -6.89 2.29 -2.04
CA PHE A 156 -8.15 3.03 -2.12
C PHE A 156 -8.66 3.33 -0.71
N SER A 157 -8.99 4.59 -0.42
CA SER A 157 -9.36 4.98 0.94
C SER A 157 -10.34 6.15 0.99
N LYS A 158 -11.01 6.32 2.13
CA LYS A 158 -11.80 7.53 2.42
C LYS A 158 -10.86 8.72 2.56
N GLN A 159 -11.27 9.88 2.06
CA GLN A 159 -10.44 11.09 2.08
C GLN A 159 -10.00 11.48 3.50
N ALA A 160 -10.86 11.34 4.51
CA ALA A 160 -10.51 11.63 5.89
C ALA A 160 -9.39 10.69 6.41
N THR A 161 -9.49 9.39 6.11
CA THR A 161 -8.44 8.41 6.43
C THR A 161 -7.16 8.72 5.66
N PHE A 162 -7.27 9.04 4.37
CA PHE A 162 -6.13 9.39 3.52
C PHE A 162 -5.33 10.57 4.08
N ILE A 163 -5.99 11.65 4.52
CA ILE A 163 -5.31 12.81 5.13
C ILE A 163 -4.49 12.37 6.35
N ARG A 164 -5.05 11.51 7.20
CA ARG A 164 -4.34 10.98 8.37
C ARG A 164 -3.15 10.11 7.98
N LEU A 165 -3.30 9.27 6.95
CA LEU A 165 -2.21 8.45 6.41
C LEU A 165 -1.05 9.34 5.91
N GLN A 166 -1.35 10.45 5.24
CA GLN A 166 -0.32 11.41 4.78
C GLN A 166 0.46 12.03 5.94
N GLU A 167 -0.24 12.45 7.00
CA GLU A 167 0.39 13.01 8.20
C GLU A 167 1.34 11.99 8.86
N LEU A 168 0.85 10.77 9.11
CA LEU A 168 1.61 9.69 9.74
C LEU A 168 2.84 9.30 8.91
N ALA A 169 2.68 9.13 7.59
CA ALA A 169 3.82 8.85 6.71
C ALA A 169 4.84 10.01 6.74
N GLY A 170 4.37 11.25 6.74
CA GLY A 170 5.20 12.45 6.83
C GLY A 170 6.03 12.51 8.12
N ASN A 171 5.45 12.13 9.27
CA ASN A 171 6.17 12.03 10.55
C ASN A 171 7.32 11.01 10.49
N LEU A 172 7.14 9.94 9.73
CA LEU A 172 8.16 8.91 9.49
C LEU A 172 9.19 9.32 8.42
N GLY A 173 8.97 10.43 7.71
CA GLY A 173 9.80 10.89 6.60
C GLY A 173 9.52 10.19 5.26
N TYR A 174 8.35 9.56 5.13
CA TYR A 174 7.87 8.95 3.88
C TYR A 174 6.79 9.81 3.24
N ARG A 175 6.53 9.59 1.95
CA ARG A 175 5.51 10.31 1.21
C ARG A 175 4.34 9.39 0.85
N ILE A 176 3.15 9.82 1.23
CA ILE A 176 1.88 9.35 0.67
C ILE A 176 1.23 10.53 -0.03
N ASP A 177 0.75 10.32 -1.25
CA ASP A 177 0.08 11.34 -2.05
C ASP A 177 -1.04 10.71 -2.88
N TYR A 178 -1.85 11.52 -3.54
CA TYR A 178 -2.80 11.03 -4.51
C TYR A 178 -2.04 10.36 -5.65
N ALA A 179 -2.51 9.21 -6.12
CA ALA A 179 -1.86 8.50 -7.21
C ALA A 179 -1.77 9.33 -8.51
N LYS A 180 -2.67 10.30 -8.70
CA LYS A 180 -2.62 11.25 -9.83
C LYS A 180 -1.48 12.28 -9.78
N ASN A 181 -0.75 12.36 -8.65
CA ASN A 181 0.33 13.31 -8.37
C ASN A 181 1.71 12.64 -8.20
N MET A 182 1.79 11.32 -8.35
CA MET A 182 3.05 10.58 -8.32
C MET A 182 3.75 10.60 -9.67
#